data_AF-A0A3D2IT11-F1
#
_entry.id   AF-A0A3D2IT11-F1
#
_cell.length_a   1.000
_cell.length_b   1.000
_cell.length_c   1.000
_cell.angle_alpha   90.00
_cell.angle_beta   90.00
_cell.angle_gamma   90.00
#
_symmetry.space_group_name_H-M   'P 1'
#
loop_
_entity.id
_entity.type
_entity.pdbx_description
1 polymer ?
#
loop_
_entity_poly.entity_id
_entity_poly.type
_entity_poly.pdbx_seq_one_letter_code
_entity_poly.pdbx_strand_id
1 'polypeptide(L)'
;MSHINSQNLTPSKYTHRYTPRHPLAKEAVSQIEKCERRSQDIVQAMGYPPKHIISACDRLRHVLSSDILGLNATDIDSYFTAHEFLKTLLSVLDIKYDTFAKDIAQIQYDLAHYPYPLPQYHLRAVINFTWSEGANWMSRGVASSKAVAYLPQNIAKMNAAKRELVIQQCLAAHYAEYNGHLPYNGVINGYQLIIEQRHEMVDSIAYDLPQCE
;
A
#
# COMPACT_ATOMS: atom_id res chain seq x y z
N MET A 1 -34.55 -8.43 -10.30
CA MET A 1 -33.56 -8.19 -11.38
C MET A 1 -33.28 -6.70 -11.42
N SER A 2 -32.27 -6.27 -10.68
CA SER A 2 -31.86 -4.87 -10.58
C SER A 2 -30.94 -4.54 -11.75
N HIS A 3 -31.38 -3.59 -12.57
CA HIS A 3 -30.56 -2.99 -13.62
C HIS A 3 -29.37 -2.29 -12.96
N ILE A 4 -28.17 -2.84 -13.16
CA ILE A 4 -26.92 -2.14 -12.91
C ILE A 4 -26.86 -1.04 -13.97
N ASN A 5 -27.17 0.19 -13.56
CA ASN A 5 -26.84 1.40 -14.31
C ASN A 5 -25.31 1.52 -14.31
N SER A 6 -24.65 0.84 -15.25
CA SER A 6 -23.30 1.18 -15.67
C SER A 6 -23.36 2.54 -16.35
N GLN A 7 -23.38 3.61 -15.55
CA GLN A 7 -23.09 4.94 -16.04
C GLN A 7 -21.69 4.87 -16.64
N ASN A 8 -21.61 5.02 -17.96
CA ASN A 8 -20.39 5.32 -18.69
C ASN A 8 -19.85 6.66 -18.14
N LEU A 9 -19.08 6.59 -17.05
CA LEU A 9 -18.33 7.72 -16.52
C LEU A 9 -17.26 8.04 -17.57
N THR A 10 -17.57 8.98 -18.45
CA THR A 10 -16.55 9.63 -19.26
C THR A 10 -15.50 10.16 -18.29
N PRO A 11 -14.22 9.76 -18.44
CA PRO A 11 -13.18 10.25 -17.55
C PRO A 11 -13.15 11.77 -17.63
N SER A 12 -13.28 12.44 -16.48
CA SER A 12 -13.27 13.90 -16.47
C SER A 12 -11.98 14.43 -17.09
N LYS A 13 -12.10 15.42 -17.97
CA LYS A 13 -10.95 16.08 -18.59
C LYS A 13 -10.02 16.72 -17.55
N TYR A 14 -10.51 17.04 -16.36
CA TYR A 14 -9.73 17.65 -15.28
C TYR A 14 -9.01 16.63 -14.40
N THR A 15 -9.59 15.45 -14.22
CA THR A 15 -9.12 14.48 -13.20
C THR A 15 -8.74 13.09 -13.71
N HIS A 16 -8.95 12.77 -15.00
CA HIS A 16 -8.65 11.45 -15.58
C HIS A 16 -7.20 10.97 -15.43
N ARG A 17 -6.24 11.89 -15.17
CA ARG A 17 -4.82 11.54 -15.01
C ARG A 17 -4.42 11.23 -13.57
N TYR A 18 -5.31 11.44 -12.60
CA TYR A 18 -5.01 11.19 -11.20
C TYR A 18 -5.56 9.82 -10.79
N THR A 19 -4.80 9.10 -9.96
CA THR A 19 -5.25 7.86 -9.34
C THR A 19 -5.09 7.98 -7.82
N PRO A 20 -5.99 8.73 -7.14
CA PRO A 20 -5.77 9.11 -5.75
C PRO A 20 -5.82 7.92 -4.79
N ARG A 21 -4.69 7.68 -4.09
CA ARG A 21 -4.53 6.59 -3.13
C ARG A 21 -4.68 7.03 -1.68
N HIS A 22 -4.44 8.30 -1.37
CA HIS A 22 -4.56 8.88 -0.03
C HIS A 22 -5.87 9.68 0.15
N PRO A 23 -6.51 9.69 1.35
CA PRO A 23 -7.72 10.48 1.61
C PRO A 23 -7.61 11.97 1.22
N LEU A 24 -6.52 12.65 1.61
CA LEU A 24 -6.25 14.03 1.20
C LEU A 24 -6.14 14.19 -0.34
N ALA A 25 -5.54 13.22 -1.03
CA ALA A 25 -5.46 13.28 -2.48
C ALA A 25 -6.85 13.11 -3.13
N LYS A 26 -7.73 12.28 -2.55
CA LYS A 26 -9.12 12.14 -3.00
C LYS A 26 -9.89 13.46 -2.84
N GLU A 27 -9.73 14.13 -1.70
CA GLU A 27 -10.33 15.46 -1.46
C GLU A 27 -9.81 16.48 -2.47
N ALA A 28 -8.48 16.54 -2.66
CA ALA A 28 -7.86 17.43 -3.63
C ALA A 28 -8.36 17.19 -5.06
N VAL A 29 -8.44 15.93 -5.50
CA VAL A 29 -8.97 15.57 -6.82
C VAL A 29 -10.45 15.94 -6.94
N SER A 30 -11.26 15.72 -5.89
CA SER A 30 -12.67 16.12 -5.90
C SER A 30 -12.85 17.64 -5.99
N GLN A 31 -11.98 18.40 -5.32
CA GLN A 31 -12.00 19.86 -5.36
C GLN A 31 -11.52 20.40 -6.71
N ILE A 32 -10.52 19.76 -7.34
CA ILE A 32 -10.09 20.07 -8.71
C ILE A 32 -11.25 19.88 -9.69
N GLU A 33 -11.99 18.78 -9.56
CA GLU A 33 -13.17 18.49 -10.37
C GLU A 33 -14.24 19.57 -10.19
N LYS A 34 -14.60 19.87 -8.94
CA LYS A 34 -15.63 20.85 -8.59
C LYS A 34 -15.31 22.25 -9.09
N CYS A 35 -14.04 22.64 -9.03
CA CYS A 35 -13.58 23.95 -9.49
C CYS A 35 -13.19 23.98 -10.97
N GLU A 36 -13.29 22.85 -11.68
CA GLU A 36 -12.95 22.73 -13.10
C GLU A 36 -11.54 23.24 -13.45
N ARG A 37 -10.56 23.01 -12.57
CA ARG A 37 -9.20 23.54 -12.75
C ARG A 37 -8.32 22.56 -13.52
N ARG A 38 -7.59 23.05 -14.52
CA ARG A 38 -6.57 22.24 -15.19
C ARG A 38 -5.29 22.21 -14.36
N SER A 39 -4.48 21.17 -14.54
CA SER A 39 -3.18 21.06 -13.87
C SER A 39 -2.30 22.29 -14.10
N GLN A 40 -2.31 22.86 -15.31
CA GLN A 40 -1.51 24.06 -15.61
C GLN A 40 -1.95 25.27 -14.79
N ASP A 41 -3.26 25.48 -14.65
CA ASP A 41 -3.81 26.62 -13.91
C ASP A 41 -3.49 26.50 -12.42
N ILE A 42 -3.53 25.26 -11.88
CA ILE A 42 -3.18 24.97 -10.50
C ILE A 42 -1.71 25.29 -10.24
N VAL A 43 -0.78 24.75 -11.05
CA VAL A 43 0.66 24.96 -10.82
C VAL A 43 1.08 26.40 -11.07
N GLN A 44 0.42 27.11 -11.99
CA GLN A 44 0.61 28.56 -12.15
C GLN A 44 0.15 29.32 -10.90
N ALA A 45 -1.03 29.00 -10.35
CA ALA A 45 -1.52 29.60 -9.12
C ALA A 45 -0.65 29.27 -7.90
N MET A 46 0.06 28.13 -7.91
CA MET A 46 1.08 27.82 -6.91
C MET A 46 2.36 28.67 -7.05
N GLY A 47 2.56 29.34 -8.19
CA GLY A 47 3.70 30.23 -8.42
C GLY A 47 4.79 29.69 -9.36
N TYR A 48 4.55 28.57 -10.06
CA TYR A 48 5.53 28.07 -11.03
C TYR A 48 5.62 28.97 -12.27
N PRO A 49 6.84 29.28 -12.75
CA PRO A 49 7.01 30.04 -13.98
C PRO A 49 6.64 29.22 -15.23
N PRO A 50 6.30 29.87 -16.36
CA PRO A 50 5.87 29.19 -17.58
C PRO A 50 6.81 28.08 -18.08
N LYS A 51 8.12 28.28 -17.92
CA LYS A 51 9.16 27.31 -18.35
C LYS A 51 9.10 25.98 -17.58
N HIS A 52 8.51 25.95 -16.40
CA HIS A 52 8.48 24.78 -15.50
C HIS A 52 7.10 24.13 -15.36
N ILE A 53 6.08 24.62 -16.07
CA ILE A 53 4.69 24.14 -15.94
C ILE A 53 4.56 22.63 -16.20
N ILE A 54 5.24 22.09 -17.22
CA ILE A 54 5.12 20.67 -17.57
C ILE A 54 5.65 19.79 -16.43
N SER A 55 6.86 20.06 -15.95
CA SER A 55 7.46 19.33 -14.82
C SER A 55 6.61 19.46 -13.55
N ALA A 56 6.10 20.66 -13.25
CA ALA A 56 5.22 20.87 -12.11
C ALA A 56 3.88 20.11 -12.24
N CYS A 57 3.32 19.99 -13.44
CA CYS A 57 2.10 19.20 -13.69
C CYS A 57 2.34 17.70 -13.48
N ASP A 58 3.52 17.19 -13.83
CA ASP A 58 3.90 15.81 -13.58
C ASP A 58 4.11 15.55 -12.09
N ARG A 59 4.76 16.48 -11.38
CA ARG A 59 4.88 16.44 -9.91
C ARG A 59 3.50 16.45 -9.23
N LEU A 60 2.60 17.33 -9.67
CA LEU A 60 1.21 17.37 -9.17
C LEU A 60 0.52 16.01 -9.36
N ARG A 61 0.69 15.38 -10.53
CA ARG A 61 0.14 14.05 -10.81
C ARG A 61 0.73 12.99 -9.88
N HIS A 62 2.04 13.03 -9.66
CA HIS A 62 2.73 12.13 -8.75
C HIS A 62 2.20 12.28 -7.31
N VAL A 63 2.21 13.51 -6.78
CA VAL A 63 1.73 13.84 -5.43
C VAL A 63 0.29 13.35 -5.23
N LEU A 64 -0.61 13.62 -6.18
CA LEU A 64 -2.02 13.23 -6.07
C LEU A 64 -2.29 11.75 -6.38
N SER A 65 -1.31 11.00 -6.88
CA SER A 65 -1.46 9.55 -7.13
C SER A 65 -0.66 8.69 -6.15
N SER A 66 0.14 9.32 -5.29
CA SER A 66 0.96 8.69 -4.26
C SER A 66 0.15 8.45 -2.98
N ASP A 67 0.42 7.35 -2.30
CA ASP A 67 -0.12 7.05 -0.97
C ASP A 67 0.54 7.89 0.13
N ILE A 68 1.77 8.35 -0.10
CA ILE A 68 2.54 9.23 0.78
C ILE A 68 2.55 10.69 0.32
N LEU A 69 1.68 11.05 -0.62
CA LEU A 69 1.52 12.43 -1.11
C LEU A 69 2.80 13.04 -1.70
N GLY A 70 3.69 12.21 -2.24
CA GLY A 70 5.00 12.66 -2.76
C GLY A 70 5.90 13.31 -1.72
N LEU A 71 5.72 12.96 -0.43
CA LEU A 71 6.54 13.48 0.68
C LEU A 71 7.92 12.81 0.78
N ASN A 72 8.17 11.78 -0.03
CA ASN A 72 9.51 11.24 -0.22
C ASN A 72 10.36 12.24 -1.03
N ALA A 73 11.64 12.36 -0.70
CA ALA A 73 12.56 13.28 -1.38
C ALA A 73 13.01 12.78 -2.78
N THR A 74 12.19 11.98 -3.47
CA THR A 74 12.53 11.41 -4.78
C THR A 74 12.33 12.42 -5.91
N ASP A 75 11.36 13.31 -5.79
CA ASP A 75 11.09 14.35 -6.76
C ASP A 75 11.84 15.63 -6.36
N ILE A 76 13.06 15.77 -6.87
CA ILE A 76 13.88 16.97 -6.66
C ILE A 76 13.25 18.13 -7.42
N ASP A 77 12.94 19.20 -6.69
CA ASP A 77 12.39 20.45 -7.24
C ASP A 77 13.13 21.64 -6.62
N SER A 78 13.53 22.59 -7.47
CA SER A 78 14.23 23.80 -7.06
C SER A 78 13.35 24.88 -6.43
N TYR A 79 12.02 24.77 -6.56
CA TYR A 79 11.07 25.80 -6.12
C TYR A 79 10.40 25.49 -4.79
N PHE A 80 10.08 24.22 -4.55
CA PHE A 80 9.39 23.79 -3.34
C PHE A 80 9.97 22.49 -2.82
N THR A 81 10.24 22.43 -1.52
CA THR A 81 10.36 21.15 -0.83
C THR A 81 9.06 20.34 -0.98
N ALA A 82 9.10 19.04 -0.75
CA ALA A 82 7.90 18.19 -0.82
C ALA A 82 6.78 18.67 0.10
N HIS A 83 7.12 19.13 1.30
CA HIS A 83 6.16 19.66 2.27
C HIS A 83 5.58 21.01 1.83
N GLU A 84 6.41 21.93 1.35
CA GLU A 84 5.94 23.24 0.87
C GLU A 84 5.06 23.11 -0.37
N PHE A 85 5.38 22.18 -1.28
CA PHE A 85 4.56 21.89 -2.44
C PHE A 85 3.16 21.47 -2.03
N LEU A 86 3.06 20.49 -1.13
CA LEU A 86 1.77 20.00 -0.63
C LEU A 86 0.99 21.12 0.07
N LYS A 87 1.64 21.88 0.96
CA LYS A 87 0.99 22.99 1.67
C LYS A 87 0.46 24.06 0.72
N THR A 88 1.25 24.43 -0.28
CA THR A 88 0.87 25.44 -1.30
C THR A 88 -0.27 24.93 -2.17
N LEU A 89 -0.23 23.66 -2.58
CA LEU A 89 -1.30 23.02 -3.33
C LEU A 89 -2.63 23.07 -2.57
N LEU A 90 -2.63 22.69 -1.28
CA LEU A 90 -3.84 22.74 -0.47
C LEU A 90 -4.38 24.17 -0.33
N SER A 91 -3.50 25.16 -0.17
CA SER A 91 -3.90 26.57 -0.15
C SER A 91 -4.55 27.00 -1.46
N VAL A 92 -4.01 26.61 -2.62
CA VAL A 92 -4.56 26.94 -3.95
C VAL A 92 -5.93 26.30 -4.19
N LEU A 93 -6.16 25.12 -3.60
CA LEU A 93 -7.42 24.38 -3.68
C LEU A 93 -8.42 24.76 -2.59
N ASP A 94 -8.07 25.69 -1.69
CA ASP A 94 -8.89 26.08 -0.53
C ASP A 94 -9.20 24.89 0.41
N ILE A 95 -8.23 24.00 0.61
CA ILE A 95 -8.30 22.86 1.51
C ILE A 95 -7.57 23.19 2.80
N LYS A 96 -8.24 23.04 3.93
CA LYS A 96 -7.66 23.30 5.25
C LYS A 96 -6.58 22.27 5.59
N TYR A 97 -5.34 22.74 5.74
CA TYR A 97 -4.20 21.90 6.10
C TYR A 97 -4.41 21.18 7.45
N ASP A 98 -4.97 21.89 8.44
CA ASP A 98 -5.15 21.38 9.81
C ASP A 98 -5.95 20.08 9.89
N THR A 99 -6.89 19.87 8.96
CA THR A 99 -7.69 18.64 8.86
C THR A 99 -6.82 17.39 8.68
N PHE A 100 -5.64 17.52 8.07
CA PHE A 100 -4.75 16.41 7.71
C PHE A 100 -3.36 16.52 8.36
N ALA A 101 -3.13 17.52 9.21
CA ALA A 101 -1.80 17.80 9.77
C ALA A 101 -1.20 16.59 10.52
N LYS A 102 -2.03 15.86 11.26
CA LYS A 102 -1.59 14.66 11.99
C LYS A 102 -1.17 13.53 11.05
N ASP A 103 -1.95 13.28 10.00
CA ASP A 103 -1.68 12.22 9.04
C ASP A 103 -0.41 12.54 8.23
N ILE A 104 -0.25 13.79 7.80
CA ILE A 104 0.96 14.27 7.12
C ILE A 104 2.19 14.12 8.02
N ALA A 105 2.08 14.52 9.30
CA ALA A 105 3.16 14.36 10.26
C ALA A 105 3.54 12.89 10.47
N GLN A 106 2.55 11.98 10.49
CA GLN A 106 2.79 10.55 10.58
C GLN A 106 3.54 10.01 9.34
N ILE A 107 3.16 10.45 8.13
CA ILE A 107 3.88 10.06 6.90
C ILE A 107 5.33 10.54 6.96
N GLN A 108 5.57 11.79 7.35
CA GLN A 108 6.93 12.33 7.48
C GLN A 108 7.75 11.59 8.54
N TYR A 109 7.14 11.27 9.68
CA TYR A 109 7.77 10.44 10.70
C TYR A 109 8.15 9.07 10.13
N ASP A 110 7.22 8.41 9.43
CA ASP A 110 7.47 7.09 8.87
C ASP A 110 8.60 7.10 7.83
N LEU A 111 8.64 8.11 6.96
CA LEU A 111 9.69 8.28 5.95
C LEU A 111 11.08 8.54 6.57
N ALA A 112 11.13 9.13 7.76
CA ALA A 112 12.38 9.38 8.47
C ALA A 112 12.91 8.15 9.23
N HIS A 113 12.04 7.20 9.60
CA HIS A 113 12.38 6.08 10.47
C HIS A 113 12.33 4.71 9.79
N TYR A 114 11.67 4.60 8.64
CA TYR A 114 11.48 3.33 7.94
C TYR A 114 11.84 3.45 6.45
N PRO A 115 12.30 2.35 5.83
CA PRO A 115 12.52 2.34 4.40
C PRO A 115 11.19 2.46 3.64
N TYR A 116 11.23 3.13 2.48
CA TYR A 116 10.08 3.29 1.60
C TYR A 116 10.34 2.69 0.19
N PRO A 117 9.41 1.89 -0.36
CA PRO A 117 8.22 1.36 0.31
C PRO A 117 8.58 0.43 1.48
N LEU A 118 7.66 0.30 2.44
CA LEU A 118 7.81 -0.62 3.55
C LEU A 118 7.96 -2.06 3.03
N PRO A 119 8.81 -2.89 3.65
CA PRO A 119 8.89 -4.30 3.31
C PRO A 119 7.57 -5.02 3.60
N GLN A 120 7.20 -5.94 2.71
CA GLN A 120 6.05 -6.81 2.87
C GLN A 120 6.49 -8.14 3.45
N TYR A 121 5.77 -8.62 4.46
CA TYR A 121 6.06 -9.87 5.14
C TYR A 121 4.96 -10.87 4.83
N HIS A 122 5.35 -12.01 4.26
CA HIS A 122 4.45 -13.11 3.96
C HIS A 122 4.86 -14.32 4.78
N LEU A 123 3.95 -14.81 5.63
CA LEU A 123 4.18 -16.01 6.41
C LEU A 123 3.36 -17.15 5.81
N ARG A 124 4.03 -18.24 5.45
CA ARG A 124 3.39 -19.38 4.78
C ARG A 124 3.86 -20.70 5.36
N ALA A 125 2.94 -21.63 5.55
CA ALA A 125 3.24 -23.02 5.87
C ALA A 125 3.91 -23.72 4.67
N VAL A 126 4.95 -24.50 4.97
CA VAL A 126 5.63 -25.36 3.99
C VAL A 126 4.90 -26.70 3.95
N ILE A 127 4.30 -27.01 2.81
CA ILE A 127 3.35 -28.13 2.67
C ILE A 127 3.60 -28.89 1.38
N ASN A 128 3.58 -30.21 1.49
CA ASN A 128 3.55 -31.12 0.34
C ASN A 128 2.11 -31.62 0.13
N PHE A 129 1.38 -31.02 -0.81
CA PHE A 129 0.02 -31.45 -1.13
C PHE A 129 0.04 -32.72 -1.99
N THR A 130 -0.85 -33.66 -1.68
CA THR A 130 -1.11 -34.84 -2.51
C THR A 130 -2.43 -34.67 -3.25
N TRP A 131 -2.37 -34.19 -4.49
CA TRP A 131 -3.58 -33.91 -5.28
C TRP A 131 -4.21 -35.22 -5.78
N SER A 132 -5.51 -35.39 -5.52
CA SER A 132 -6.30 -36.46 -6.14
C SER A 132 -6.71 -36.09 -7.58
N GLU A 133 -7.09 -37.08 -8.39
CA GLU A 133 -7.47 -36.89 -9.81
C GLU A 133 -8.63 -35.89 -10.00
N GLY A 134 -9.47 -35.68 -8.98
CA GLY A 134 -10.57 -34.70 -9.00
C GLY A 134 -10.20 -33.26 -8.60
N ALA A 135 -8.95 -32.99 -8.19
CA ALA A 135 -8.53 -31.67 -7.72
C ALA A 135 -8.30 -30.69 -8.89
N ASN A 136 -9.32 -29.91 -9.24
CA ASN A 136 -9.23 -28.85 -10.25
C ASN A 136 -8.46 -27.61 -9.75
N TRP A 137 -8.07 -26.72 -10.66
CA TRP A 137 -7.25 -25.53 -10.35
C TRP A 137 -7.83 -24.64 -9.25
N MET A 138 -9.15 -24.47 -9.21
CA MET A 138 -9.83 -23.64 -8.22
C MET A 138 -9.71 -24.27 -6.82
N SER A 139 -9.94 -25.57 -6.72
CA SER A 139 -9.81 -26.32 -5.46
C SER A 139 -8.37 -26.34 -4.94
N ARG A 140 -7.38 -26.42 -5.84
CA ARG A 140 -5.95 -26.27 -5.51
C ARG A 140 -5.64 -24.86 -5.00
N GLY A 141 -6.23 -23.84 -5.62
CA GLY A 141 -6.10 -22.44 -5.19
C GLY A 141 -6.62 -22.23 -3.77
N VAL A 142 -7.80 -22.77 -3.45
CA VAL A 142 -8.39 -22.69 -2.10
C VAL A 142 -7.56 -23.45 -1.07
N ALA A 143 -7.01 -24.62 -1.41
CA ALA A 143 -6.12 -25.33 -0.50
C ALA A 143 -4.81 -24.57 -0.27
N SER A 144 -4.23 -23.99 -1.31
CA SER A 144 -3.00 -23.20 -1.23
C SER A 144 -3.18 -21.91 -0.42
N SER A 145 -4.34 -21.25 -0.49
CA SER A 145 -4.61 -20.03 0.28
C SER A 145 -4.64 -20.31 1.79
N LYS A 146 -5.04 -21.52 2.20
CA LYS A 146 -5.01 -21.95 3.61
C LYS A 146 -3.61 -22.18 4.16
N ALA A 147 -2.57 -22.16 3.32
CA ALA A 147 -1.19 -22.20 3.80
C ALA A 147 -0.71 -20.84 4.30
N VAL A 148 -1.47 -19.76 4.11
CA VAL A 148 -1.06 -18.40 4.50
C VAL A 148 -1.45 -18.14 5.95
N ALA A 149 -0.45 -17.89 6.79
CA ALA A 149 -0.67 -17.39 8.14
C ALA A 149 -0.66 -15.85 8.09
N TYR A 150 -1.82 -15.23 8.35
CA TYR A 150 -1.95 -13.79 8.21
C TYR A 150 -1.21 -13.04 9.33
N LEU A 151 -0.27 -12.19 8.92
CA LEU A 151 0.42 -11.25 9.79
C LEU A 151 -0.35 -9.94 9.91
N PRO A 152 -0.23 -9.21 11.03
CA PRO A 152 -0.84 -7.89 11.17
C PRO A 152 -0.24 -6.88 10.18
N GLN A 153 -1.07 -5.95 9.70
CA GLN A 153 -0.67 -4.97 8.67
C GLN A 153 0.52 -4.09 9.05
N ASN A 154 0.76 -3.86 10.34
CA ASN A 154 1.84 -3.02 10.85
C ASN A 154 3.13 -3.78 11.20
N ILE A 155 3.23 -5.07 10.87
CA ILE A 155 4.39 -5.94 11.17
C ILE A 155 5.73 -5.32 10.74
N ALA A 156 5.75 -4.62 9.60
CA ALA A 156 6.94 -3.97 9.06
C ALA A 156 7.47 -2.83 9.94
N LYS A 157 6.59 -2.15 10.68
CA LYS A 157 6.94 -1.05 11.59
C LYS A 157 7.27 -1.51 13.01
N MET A 158 7.12 -2.80 13.32
CA MET A 158 7.49 -3.33 14.63
C MET A 158 9.01 -3.45 14.76
N ASN A 159 9.52 -3.29 15.98
CA ASN A 159 10.91 -3.65 16.28
C ASN A 159 11.12 -5.18 16.17
N ALA A 160 12.37 -5.61 16.05
CA ALA A 160 12.70 -7.01 15.80
C ALA A 160 12.12 -7.98 16.86
N ALA A 161 12.26 -7.66 18.16
CA ALA A 161 11.78 -8.54 19.24
C ALA A 161 10.25 -8.68 19.24
N LYS A 162 9.52 -7.58 19.07
CA LYS A 162 8.05 -7.62 18.99
C LYS A 162 7.57 -8.32 17.73
N ARG A 163 8.27 -8.11 16.61
CA ARG A 163 7.96 -8.77 15.33
C ARG A 163 8.10 -10.28 15.46
N GLU A 164 9.21 -10.74 16.03
CA GLU A 164 9.46 -12.16 16.28
C GLU A 164 8.36 -12.79 17.15
N LEU A 165 8.01 -12.14 18.27
CA LEU A 165 6.94 -12.61 19.14
C LEU A 165 5.60 -12.78 18.40
N VAL A 166 5.23 -11.79 17.57
CA VAL A 166 4.00 -11.84 16.78
C VAL A 166 4.04 -12.94 15.72
N ILE A 167 5.18 -13.14 15.05
CA ILE A 167 5.36 -14.22 14.09
C ILE A 167 5.12 -15.57 14.78
N GLN A 168 5.79 -15.82 15.92
CA GLN A 168 5.61 -17.07 16.68
C GLN A 168 4.17 -17.29 17.12
N GLN A 169 3.47 -16.24 17.56
CA GLN A 169 2.03 -16.33 17.90
C GLN A 169 1.17 -16.68 16.68
N CYS A 170 1.42 -16.07 15.52
CA CYS A 170 0.70 -16.37 14.27
C CYS A 170 0.98 -17.81 13.80
N LEU A 171 2.22 -18.29 13.92
CA LEU A 171 2.62 -19.66 13.62
C LEU A 171 1.84 -20.68 14.48
N ALA A 172 1.84 -20.47 15.80
CA ALA A 172 1.14 -21.34 16.74
C ALA A 172 -0.37 -21.35 16.50
N ALA A 173 -0.98 -20.17 16.31
CA ALA A 173 -2.41 -20.05 16.05
C ALA A 173 -2.82 -20.76 14.74
N HIS A 174 -2.06 -20.55 13.66
CA HIS A 174 -2.33 -21.20 12.38
C HIS A 174 -2.15 -22.71 12.46
N TYR A 175 -1.09 -23.19 13.12
CA TYR A 175 -0.86 -24.63 13.28
C TYR A 175 -2.00 -25.28 14.08
N ALA A 176 -2.46 -24.64 15.15
CA ALA A 176 -3.56 -25.10 15.99
C ALA A 176 -4.91 -25.10 15.24
N GLU A 177 -5.20 -24.06 14.45
CA GLU A 177 -6.43 -23.96 13.64
C GLU A 177 -6.60 -25.17 12.71
N TYR A 178 -5.50 -25.59 12.09
CA TYR A 178 -5.49 -26.69 11.13
C TYR A 178 -5.06 -28.02 11.75
N ASN A 179 -4.73 -28.05 13.04
CA ASN A 179 -4.15 -29.20 13.73
C ASN A 179 -3.00 -29.86 12.92
N GLY A 180 -2.13 -29.03 12.34
CA GLY A 180 -1.02 -29.47 11.48
C GLY A 180 -1.38 -30.01 10.09
N HIS A 181 -2.66 -30.00 9.70
CA HIS A 181 -3.15 -30.61 8.46
C HIS A 181 -4.02 -29.67 7.62
N LEU A 182 -3.72 -29.59 6.32
CA LEU A 182 -4.51 -28.91 5.31
C LEU A 182 -5.22 -29.93 4.38
N PRO A 183 -6.20 -29.48 3.58
CA PRO A 183 -6.86 -30.33 2.58
C PRO A 183 -5.87 -31.06 1.66
N TYR A 184 -6.32 -32.14 1.02
CA TYR A 184 -5.51 -32.97 0.11
C TYR A 184 -4.31 -33.65 0.80
N ASN A 185 -4.53 -34.09 2.04
CA ASN A 185 -3.53 -34.68 2.95
C ASN A 185 -2.26 -33.81 3.07
N GLY A 186 -2.41 -32.49 2.96
CA GLY A 186 -1.28 -31.58 3.11
C GLY A 186 -0.84 -31.56 4.56
N VAL A 187 0.37 -32.04 4.84
CA VAL A 187 0.97 -31.96 6.18
C VAL A 187 1.83 -30.71 6.26
N ILE A 188 1.67 -29.93 7.33
CA ILE A 188 2.51 -28.76 7.61
C ILE A 188 3.85 -29.28 8.16
N ASN A 189 4.94 -29.01 7.43
CA ASN A 189 6.30 -29.45 7.81
C ASN A 189 7.12 -28.36 8.50
N GLY A 190 6.61 -27.13 8.51
CA GLY A 190 7.31 -25.95 8.97
C GLY A 190 6.68 -24.71 8.33
N TYR A 191 7.35 -23.59 8.50
CA TYR A 191 6.89 -22.31 7.96
C TYR A 191 8.04 -21.54 7.36
N GLN A 192 7.68 -20.62 6.47
CA GLN A 192 8.61 -19.71 5.82
C GLN A 192 8.07 -18.30 5.91
N LEU A 193 8.89 -17.40 6.43
CA LEU A 193 8.70 -15.97 6.31
C LEU A 193 9.45 -15.50 5.07
N ILE A 194 8.75 -14.80 4.19
CA ILE A 194 9.31 -14.17 2.99
C ILE A 194 9.20 -12.67 3.18
N ILE A 195 10.32 -11.98 2.97
CA ILE A 195 10.41 -10.52 3.09
C ILE A 195 10.64 -9.96 1.69
N GLU A 196 9.68 -9.19 1.20
CA GLU A 196 9.74 -8.56 -0.10
C GLU A 196 9.89 -7.04 0.03
N GLN A 197 10.72 -6.45 -0.82
CA GLN A 197 10.82 -5.00 -0.95
C GLN A 197 10.89 -4.65 -2.43
N ARG A 198 10.07 -3.69 -2.86
CA ARG A 198 9.98 -3.27 -4.28
C ARG A 198 9.69 -4.44 -5.24
N HIS A 199 8.88 -5.40 -4.80
CA HIS A 199 8.52 -6.64 -5.53
C HIS A 199 9.69 -7.59 -5.77
N GLU A 200 10.78 -7.44 -5.03
CA GLU A 200 11.90 -8.37 -5.02
C GLU A 200 11.99 -9.04 -3.65
N MET A 201 12.25 -10.35 -3.62
CA MET A 201 12.52 -11.06 -2.37
C MET A 201 13.90 -10.62 -1.87
N VAL A 202 13.91 -9.98 -0.70
CA VAL A 202 15.13 -9.48 -0.06
C VAL A 202 15.69 -10.50 0.92
N ASP A 203 14.80 -11.26 1.58
CA ASP A 203 15.20 -12.25 2.58
C ASP A 203 14.12 -13.33 2.75
N SER A 204 14.52 -14.48 3.27
CA SER A 204 13.61 -15.53 3.69
C SER A 204 14.14 -16.30 4.90
N ILE A 205 13.27 -16.50 5.88
CA ILE A 205 13.57 -17.16 7.14
C ILE A 205 12.71 -18.41 7.27
N ALA A 206 13.33 -19.55 7.50
CA ALA A 206 12.65 -20.79 7.79
C ALA A 206 12.36 -20.90 9.30
N TYR A 207 11.18 -21.40 9.63
CA TYR A 207 10.74 -21.69 10.99
C TYR A 207 10.33 -23.15 11.09
N ASP A 208 10.75 -23.79 12.17
CA ASP A 208 10.28 -25.12 12.53
C ASP A 208 8.81 -25.08 13.01
N LEU A 209 8.25 -26.26 13.26
CA LEU A 209 6.92 -26.36 13.84
C LEU A 209 6.89 -25.75 15.25
N PRO A 210 5.80 -25.07 15.62
CA PRO A 210 5.64 -24.57 16.98
C PRO A 210 5.70 -25.73 17.98
N GLN A 211 6.42 -25.54 19.09
CA GLN A 211 6.47 -26.53 20.15
C GLN A 211 5.10 -26.59 20.82
N CYS A 212 4.47 -27.76 20.78
CA CYS A 212 3.27 -28.02 21.56
C CYS A 212 3.67 -28.11 23.05
N GLU A 213 3.11 -27.25 23.89
CA GLU A 213 3.07 -27.48 25.34
C GLU A 213 2.08 -28.59 25.71
#